data_AF-A0A559NU53-F1
#
_entry.id   AF-A0A559NU53-F1
#
_cell.length_a   1.000
_cell.length_b   1.000
_cell.length_c   1.000
_cell.angle_alpha   90.00
_cell.angle_beta   90.00
_cell.angle_gamma   90.00
#
_symmetry.space_group_name_H-M   'P 1'
#
loop_
_entity.id
_entity.type
_entity.pdbx_description
1 polymer ?
#
loop_
_entity_poly.entity_id
_entity_poly.type
_entity_poly.pdbx_seq_one_letter_code
_entity_poly.pdbx_strand_id
1 'polypeptide(L)'
;MLLDIHIMSTFKNSILLFVLAFAVSCSKSSTTTEEETPTPSVNKEANLLATGDSANDILSNSTYDKLLIEIGYVEGFRPTATAMTQFTDYLREYTFKEDIEIIYNELPSPVEDELTLQEIVELETKNRTAFNTGSTLAIYIYFADSPAEGDDLEGGLVTLGAVYRNTSMIIHEITVRKLAARSSSINNEDVETATLNHEFGHLFGLVNLGTDMVNDHESESENEDGELVGDKHCNQDGCLMRAELQFGSNSVLGKSRKMSAKTVYEDGVTSGCILSGESVLRMLEKQTAKGVASVALDPECILDIRANGGR
;
A
#
# COMPACT_ATOMS: atom_id res chain seq x y z
N MET A 1 -67.18 23.61 43.13
CA MET A 1 -67.63 23.91 44.51
C MET A 1 -67.19 22.74 45.37
N LEU A 2 -66.23 23.02 46.24
CA LEU A 2 -65.66 22.27 47.38
C LEU A 2 -66.34 20.93 47.79
N LEU A 3 -65.52 19.88 47.97
CA LEU A 3 -65.19 19.27 49.28
C LEU A 3 -64.24 18.07 49.02
N ASP A 4 -62.94 18.06 49.30
CA ASP A 4 -62.18 18.10 50.56
C ASP A 4 -62.15 16.81 51.43
N ILE A 5 -60.91 16.27 51.55
CA ILE A 5 -60.22 15.71 52.75
C ILE A 5 -60.48 14.24 53.19
N HIS A 6 -59.42 13.40 53.15
CA HIS A 6 -58.80 12.69 54.31
C HIS A 6 -57.63 11.78 53.83
N ILE A 7 -56.36 12.14 54.05
CA ILE A 7 -55.50 11.81 55.22
C ILE A 7 -55.09 10.33 55.33
N MET A 8 -53.91 10.04 54.77
CA MET A 8 -52.72 9.39 55.35
C MET A 8 -52.87 8.49 56.60
N SER A 9 -52.38 7.25 56.53
CA SER A 9 -51.78 6.54 57.69
C SER A 9 -51.16 5.19 57.32
N THR A 10 -49.87 5.07 57.63
CA THR A 10 -48.99 3.89 57.62
C THR A 10 -49.17 3.03 58.88
N PHE A 11 -49.13 1.69 58.80
CA PHE A 11 -48.29 0.76 59.62
C PHE A 11 -48.80 -0.71 59.67
N LYS A 12 -47.82 -1.64 59.69
CA LYS A 12 -47.76 -2.98 60.34
C LYS A 12 -48.14 -4.26 59.57
N ASN A 13 -47.07 -4.92 59.09
CA ASN A 13 -46.68 -6.33 59.21
C ASN A 13 -47.77 -7.41 59.42
N SER A 14 -47.84 -8.35 58.48
CA SER A 14 -47.84 -9.78 58.83
C SER A 14 -47.28 -10.61 57.68
N ILE A 15 -46.16 -11.27 57.98
CA ILE A 15 -45.53 -12.32 57.20
C ILE A 15 -46.42 -13.57 57.33
N LEU A 16 -46.88 -14.12 56.21
CA LEU A 16 -47.17 -15.55 56.13
C LEU A 16 -46.74 -16.11 54.78
N LEU A 17 -45.78 -17.03 54.91
CA LEU A 17 -45.08 -17.84 53.93
C LEU A 17 -46.04 -18.86 53.29
N PHE A 18 -46.05 -19.02 51.96
CA PHE A 18 -46.13 -20.36 51.33
C PHE A 18 -45.68 -20.36 49.85
N VAL A 19 -44.44 -20.81 49.65
CA VAL A 19 -43.94 -21.80 48.67
C VAL A 19 -44.45 -21.76 47.21
N LEU A 20 -43.57 -21.24 46.35
CA LEU A 20 -42.90 -21.92 45.22
C LEU A 20 -43.74 -22.63 44.13
N ALA A 21 -43.55 -22.12 42.89
CA ALA A 21 -43.12 -22.85 41.69
C ALA A 21 -44.00 -22.65 40.43
N PHE A 22 -43.29 -22.49 39.30
CA PHE A 22 -43.72 -22.50 37.90
C PHE A 22 -44.39 -21.25 37.32
N ALA A 23 -43.55 -20.34 36.80
CA ALA A 23 -43.87 -19.57 35.61
C ALA A 23 -42.94 -20.00 34.47
N VAL A 24 -43.35 -21.03 33.73
CA VAL A 24 -42.86 -21.29 32.37
C VAL A 24 -43.56 -20.27 31.47
N SER A 25 -42.78 -19.37 30.89
CA SER A 25 -43.24 -18.39 29.90
C SER A 25 -43.29 -19.05 28.53
N CYS A 26 -44.46 -19.01 27.89
CA CYS A 26 -44.67 -19.39 26.50
C CYS A 26 -44.16 -18.28 25.56
N SER A 27 -43.49 -18.67 24.47
CA SER A 27 -43.64 -17.98 23.18
C SER A 27 -43.67 -18.99 22.03
N LYS A 28 -44.47 -18.66 21.03
CA LYS A 28 -45.08 -19.53 20.01
C LYS A 28 -44.23 -19.67 18.73
N SER A 29 -44.45 -20.84 18.11
CA SER A 29 -44.43 -21.20 16.67
C SER A 29 -43.15 -21.06 15.84
N SER A 30 -42.69 -22.23 15.40
CA SER A 30 -41.65 -22.53 14.43
C SER A 30 -41.95 -21.96 13.03
N THR A 31 -41.07 -21.10 12.55
CA THR A 31 -40.79 -20.93 11.11
C THR A 31 -39.36 -21.40 10.92
N THR A 32 -39.16 -22.32 9.98
CA THR A 32 -37.87 -22.87 9.59
C THR A 32 -36.98 -21.73 9.10
N THR A 33 -36.08 -21.24 9.95
CA THR A 33 -34.97 -20.41 9.52
C THR A 33 -33.98 -21.34 8.84
N GLU A 34 -33.75 -21.13 7.55
CA GLU A 34 -32.53 -21.63 6.92
C GLU A 34 -31.37 -21.06 7.75
N GLU A 35 -30.62 -21.94 8.41
CA GLU A 35 -29.35 -21.58 9.04
C GLU A 35 -28.43 -21.16 7.89
N GLU A 36 -28.32 -19.86 7.64
CA GLU A 36 -27.18 -19.31 6.92
C GLU A 36 -25.94 -19.71 7.72
N THR A 37 -25.25 -20.75 7.26
CA THR A 37 -23.91 -21.08 7.73
C THR A 37 -23.08 -19.81 7.64
N PRO A 38 -22.49 -19.31 8.74
CA PRO A 38 -21.64 -18.13 8.65
C PRO A 38 -20.49 -18.48 7.73
N THR A 39 -20.39 -17.78 6.59
CA THR A 39 -19.20 -17.85 5.75
C THR A 39 -18.00 -17.59 6.65
N PRO A 40 -16.96 -18.44 6.64
CA PRO A 40 -15.77 -18.20 7.45
C PRO A 40 -15.23 -16.82 7.07
N SER A 41 -15.22 -15.90 8.03
CA SER A 41 -14.66 -14.57 7.82
C SER A 41 -13.16 -14.72 7.59
N VAL A 42 -12.67 -14.33 6.42
CA VAL A 42 -11.24 -14.32 6.13
C VAL A 42 -10.55 -13.34 7.08
N ASN A 43 -9.51 -13.78 7.79
CA ASN A 43 -8.74 -12.91 8.67
C ASN A 43 -7.89 -11.95 7.81
N LYS A 44 -8.11 -10.65 7.97
CA LYS A 44 -7.43 -9.59 7.22
C LYS A 44 -6.25 -8.97 7.97
N GLU A 45 -6.10 -9.22 9.26
CA GLU A 45 -5.16 -8.50 10.14
C GLU A 45 -3.72 -8.59 9.62
N ALA A 46 -3.31 -9.76 9.13
CA ALA A 46 -1.98 -9.99 8.57
C ALA A 46 -1.71 -9.21 7.26
N ASN A 47 -2.73 -8.63 6.63
CA ASN A 47 -2.61 -7.80 5.43
C ASN A 47 -2.66 -6.30 5.71
N LEU A 48 -2.83 -5.92 6.98
CA LEU A 48 -3.05 -4.53 7.40
C LEU A 48 -1.91 -3.98 8.27
N LEU A 49 -0.73 -4.61 8.22
CA LEU A 49 0.47 -4.21 8.97
C LEU A 49 1.22 -3.05 8.29
N ALA A 50 2.27 -2.53 8.92
CA ALA A 50 3.04 -1.43 8.40
C ALA A 50 3.87 -1.86 7.17
N THR A 51 4.21 -0.92 6.30
CA THR A 51 5.06 -1.20 5.13
C THR A 51 6.35 -1.91 5.53
N GLY A 52 6.68 -2.99 4.79
CA GLY A 52 7.86 -3.81 5.04
C GLY A 52 7.70 -4.90 6.11
N ASP A 53 6.64 -4.89 6.94
CA ASP A 53 6.45 -5.89 8.01
C ASP A 53 6.31 -7.33 7.48
N SER A 54 5.94 -7.50 6.20
CA SER A 54 5.85 -8.80 5.53
C SER A 54 7.02 -9.09 4.59
N ALA A 55 8.13 -8.36 4.70
CA ALA A 55 9.25 -8.50 3.79
C ALA A 55 9.80 -9.94 3.73
N ASN A 56 10.05 -10.60 4.87
CA ASN A 56 10.52 -11.99 4.87
C ASN A 56 9.45 -12.97 4.35
N ASP A 57 8.18 -12.71 4.63
CA ASP A 57 7.05 -13.50 4.13
C ASP A 57 6.92 -13.43 2.60
N ILE A 58 7.27 -12.27 2.01
CA ILE A 58 7.33 -12.07 0.56
C ILE A 58 8.57 -12.76 -0.01
N LEU A 59 9.76 -12.50 0.56
CA LEU A 59 11.05 -12.92 0.03
C LEU A 59 11.30 -14.45 0.15
N SER A 60 10.87 -15.08 1.24
CA SER A 60 11.18 -16.47 1.58
C SER A 60 9.96 -17.41 1.45
N ASN A 61 10.17 -18.73 1.36
CA ASN A 61 9.06 -19.71 1.34
C ASN A 61 8.76 -20.30 2.73
N SER A 62 9.10 -19.60 3.81
CA SER A 62 8.98 -20.12 5.18
C SER A 62 7.52 -20.22 5.65
N THR A 63 6.76 -19.14 5.47
CA THR A 63 5.33 -19.06 5.82
C THR A 63 4.42 -19.26 4.61
N TYR A 64 4.75 -18.56 3.52
CA TYR A 64 3.96 -18.56 2.29
C TYR A 64 4.85 -18.96 1.12
N ASP A 65 4.43 -19.97 0.36
CA ASP A 65 5.14 -20.44 -0.83
C ASP A 65 4.51 -19.94 -2.15
N LYS A 66 3.32 -19.34 -2.05
CA LYS A 66 2.59 -18.74 -3.17
C LYS A 66 2.33 -17.24 -2.95
N LEU A 67 2.48 -16.46 -4.03
CA LEU A 67 1.96 -15.10 -4.12
C LEU A 67 0.66 -15.09 -4.94
N LEU A 68 -0.36 -14.43 -4.42
CA LEU A 68 -1.55 -14.03 -5.17
C LEU A 68 -1.58 -12.51 -5.26
N ILE A 69 -1.42 -11.97 -6.46
CA ILE A 69 -1.40 -10.54 -6.70
C ILE A 69 -2.76 -10.15 -7.30
N GLU A 70 -3.54 -9.41 -6.53
CA GLU A 70 -4.79 -8.81 -6.99
C GLU A 70 -4.51 -7.42 -7.53
N ILE A 71 -4.79 -7.23 -8.82
CA ILE A 71 -4.67 -5.94 -9.50
C ILE A 71 -6.07 -5.36 -9.65
N GLY A 72 -6.40 -4.39 -8.81
CA GLY A 72 -7.53 -3.50 -9.03
C GLY A 72 -7.10 -2.40 -10.00
N TYR A 73 -7.81 -2.21 -11.11
CA TYR A 73 -7.45 -1.15 -12.07
C TYR A 73 -8.70 -0.43 -12.56
N VAL A 74 -8.60 0.89 -12.72
CA VAL A 74 -9.70 1.65 -13.32
C VAL A 74 -9.86 1.30 -14.79
N GLU A 75 -11.09 1.25 -15.31
CA GLU A 75 -11.38 1.02 -16.74
C GLU A 75 -10.47 1.88 -17.65
N GLY A 76 -9.74 1.23 -18.56
CA GLY A 76 -8.76 1.90 -19.44
C GLY A 76 -7.37 2.11 -18.84
N PHE A 77 -7.18 1.87 -17.54
CA PHE A 77 -5.91 1.98 -16.80
C PHE A 77 -5.34 0.62 -16.38
N ARG A 78 -5.69 -0.44 -17.11
CA ARG A 78 -5.05 -1.75 -16.93
C ARG A 78 -3.55 -1.65 -17.20
N PRO A 79 -2.68 -2.23 -16.35
CA PRO A 79 -1.26 -2.32 -16.66
C PRO A 79 -0.99 -3.08 -17.94
N THR A 80 0.12 -2.73 -18.57
CA THR A 80 0.63 -3.39 -19.77
C THR A 80 1.02 -4.84 -19.48
N ALA A 81 0.80 -5.73 -20.45
CA ALA A 81 1.19 -7.13 -20.32
C ALA A 81 2.72 -7.30 -20.19
N THR A 82 3.48 -6.39 -20.82
CA THR A 82 4.95 -6.38 -20.76
C THR A 82 5.42 -6.08 -19.35
N ALA A 83 4.92 -5.02 -18.71
CA ALA A 83 5.32 -4.69 -17.34
C ALA A 83 4.91 -5.78 -16.35
N MET A 84 3.74 -6.40 -16.50
CA MET A 84 3.32 -7.51 -15.65
C MET A 84 4.22 -8.74 -15.80
N THR A 85 4.71 -9.00 -17.01
CA THR A 85 5.70 -10.06 -17.24
C THR A 85 7.02 -9.73 -16.55
N GLN A 86 7.55 -8.52 -16.76
CA GLN A 86 8.81 -8.06 -16.17
C GLN A 86 8.74 -7.98 -14.64
N PHE A 87 7.60 -7.56 -14.09
CA PHE A 87 7.34 -7.55 -12.65
C PHE A 87 7.34 -8.97 -12.07
N THR A 88 6.67 -9.92 -12.73
CA THR A 88 6.71 -11.32 -12.27
C THR A 88 8.13 -11.89 -12.34
N ASP A 89 8.91 -11.54 -13.36
CA ASP A 89 10.31 -11.95 -13.48
C ASP A 89 11.18 -11.32 -12.37
N TYR A 90 10.97 -10.04 -12.04
CA TYR A 90 11.60 -9.35 -10.91
C TYR A 90 11.31 -10.07 -9.58
N LEU A 91 10.06 -10.49 -9.34
CA LEU A 91 9.72 -11.26 -8.15
C LEU A 91 10.46 -12.61 -8.09
N ARG A 92 10.57 -13.33 -9.22
CA ARG A 92 11.33 -14.59 -9.28
C ARG A 92 12.84 -14.41 -9.13
N GLU A 93 13.35 -13.25 -9.51
CA GLU A 93 14.77 -12.91 -9.39
C GLU A 93 15.15 -12.75 -7.91
N TYR A 94 14.36 -12.00 -7.13
CA TYR A 94 14.73 -11.60 -5.78
C TYR A 94 14.06 -12.40 -4.65
N THR A 95 12.99 -13.16 -4.95
CA THR A 95 12.30 -14.00 -3.97
C THR A 95 12.50 -15.49 -4.26
N PHE A 96 12.14 -16.34 -3.31
CA PHE A 96 12.01 -17.79 -3.53
C PHE A 96 10.64 -18.22 -4.08
N LYS A 97 9.75 -17.28 -4.37
CA LYS A 97 8.39 -17.55 -4.87
C LYS A 97 8.43 -17.99 -6.32
N GLU A 98 7.97 -19.22 -6.58
CA GLU A 98 7.85 -19.76 -7.94
C GLU A 98 6.39 -19.82 -8.40
N ASP A 99 5.45 -20.01 -7.46
CA ASP A 99 4.00 -19.94 -7.70
C ASP A 99 3.53 -18.49 -7.47
N ILE A 100 3.34 -17.78 -8.57
CA ILE A 100 2.87 -16.39 -8.59
C ILE A 100 1.66 -16.33 -9.51
N GLU A 101 0.51 -15.99 -8.95
CA GLU A 101 -0.76 -15.81 -9.67
C GLU A 101 -1.14 -14.34 -9.67
N ILE A 102 -1.60 -13.83 -10.83
CA ILE A 102 -2.13 -12.48 -10.96
C ILE A 102 -3.61 -12.57 -11.34
N ILE A 103 -4.47 -11.93 -10.56
CA ILE A 103 -5.88 -11.72 -10.87
C ILE A 103 -6.15 -10.25 -11.15
N TYR A 104 -7.03 -9.97 -12.11
CA TYR A 104 -7.35 -8.62 -12.56
C TYR A 104 -8.80 -8.30 -12.23
N ASN A 105 -9.03 -7.19 -11.54
CA ASN A 105 -10.35 -6.68 -11.22
C ASN A 105 -10.51 -5.28 -11.82
N GLU A 106 -11.38 -5.15 -12.82
CA GLU A 106 -11.69 -3.84 -13.42
C GLU A 106 -12.65 -3.08 -12.49
N LEU A 107 -12.31 -1.83 -12.22
CA LEU A 107 -13.01 -0.96 -11.27
C LEU A 107 -13.52 0.29 -12.00
N PRO A 108 -14.68 0.83 -11.58
CA PRO A 108 -15.10 2.14 -12.06
C PRO A 108 -14.14 3.21 -11.56
N SER A 109 -14.00 4.29 -12.33
CA SER A 109 -13.32 5.51 -11.88
C SER A 109 -13.97 6.02 -10.59
N PRO A 110 -13.19 6.45 -9.59
CA PRO A 110 -13.72 7.12 -8.41
C PRO A 110 -14.27 8.52 -8.76
N VAL A 111 -13.96 9.06 -9.96
CA VAL A 111 -14.35 10.39 -10.42
C VAL A 111 -13.76 11.51 -9.54
N GLU A 112 -12.50 11.32 -9.15
CA GLU A 112 -11.74 12.29 -8.34
C GLU A 112 -10.64 12.94 -9.19
N ASP A 113 -10.40 14.23 -9.01
CA ASP A 113 -9.35 14.96 -9.74
C ASP A 113 -7.94 14.58 -9.27
N GLU A 114 -7.79 14.29 -7.99
CA GLU A 114 -6.57 13.82 -7.31
C GLU A 114 -6.97 12.84 -6.19
N LEU A 115 -6.05 11.97 -5.75
CA LEU A 115 -6.31 11.00 -4.69
C LEU A 115 -5.44 11.25 -3.47
N THR A 116 -6.09 11.37 -2.32
CA THR A 116 -5.46 11.28 -1.00
C THR A 116 -5.23 9.83 -0.62
N LEU A 117 -4.32 9.57 0.33
CA LEU A 117 -4.10 8.21 0.82
C LEU A 117 -5.32 7.61 1.51
N GLN A 118 -6.10 8.44 2.21
CA GLN A 118 -7.32 7.98 2.89
C GLN A 118 -8.33 7.44 1.87
N GLU A 119 -8.53 8.15 0.75
CA GLU A 119 -9.38 7.69 -0.35
C GLU A 119 -8.84 6.39 -0.97
N ILE A 120 -7.51 6.27 -1.12
CA ILE A 120 -6.88 5.04 -1.63
C ILE A 120 -7.15 3.85 -0.69
N VAL A 121 -7.02 4.03 0.63
CA VAL A 121 -7.33 2.99 1.64
C VAL A 121 -8.81 2.61 1.62
N GLU A 122 -9.71 3.57 1.43
CA GLU A 122 -11.15 3.32 1.31
C GLU A 122 -11.50 2.56 0.02
N LEU A 123 -10.85 2.92 -1.09
CA LEU A 123 -10.96 2.21 -2.37
C LEU A 123 -10.46 0.77 -2.25
N GLU A 124 -9.32 0.53 -1.61
CA GLU A 124 -8.87 -0.84 -1.31
C GLU A 124 -9.90 -1.57 -0.43
N THR A 125 -10.33 -0.97 0.67
CA THR A 125 -11.25 -1.61 1.63
C THR A 125 -12.55 -2.06 0.96
N LYS A 126 -13.04 -1.28 -0.01
CA LYS A 126 -14.23 -1.57 -0.78
C LYS A 126 -14.03 -2.64 -1.85
N ASN A 127 -12.86 -2.66 -2.51
CA ASN A 127 -12.67 -3.40 -3.75
C ASN A 127 -11.76 -4.63 -3.63
N ARG A 128 -10.88 -4.70 -2.63
CA ARG A 128 -9.98 -5.84 -2.41
C ARG A 128 -10.76 -7.09 -2.05
N THR A 129 -10.50 -8.17 -2.78
CA THR A 129 -11.17 -9.46 -2.63
C THR A 129 -10.25 -10.58 -2.14
N ALA A 130 -8.93 -10.43 -2.27
CA ALA A 130 -7.93 -11.42 -1.87
C ALA A 130 -7.18 -11.02 -0.59
N PHE A 131 -7.08 -11.97 0.35
CA PHE A 131 -6.33 -11.85 1.61
C PHE A 131 -5.56 -13.15 1.86
N ASN A 132 -4.65 -13.13 2.83
CA ASN A 132 -3.81 -14.30 3.14
C ASN A 132 -4.67 -15.50 3.50
N THR A 133 -4.34 -16.66 2.93
CA THR A 133 -5.06 -17.90 3.19
C THR A 133 -4.16 -19.11 2.98
N GLY A 134 -4.13 -20.02 3.96
CA GLY A 134 -3.21 -21.16 3.91
C GLY A 134 -1.76 -20.72 3.72
N SER A 135 -1.09 -21.24 2.68
CA SER A 135 0.27 -20.87 2.30
C SER A 135 0.35 -19.77 1.23
N THR A 136 -0.76 -19.08 0.95
CA THR A 136 -0.84 -17.97 -0.01
C THR A 136 -0.77 -16.62 0.69
N LEU A 137 0.22 -15.81 0.32
CA LEU A 137 0.31 -14.39 0.65
C LEU A 137 -0.36 -13.56 -0.45
N ALA A 138 -1.35 -12.76 -0.08
CA ALA A 138 -2.09 -11.91 -1.01
C ALA A 138 -1.56 -10.48 -1.00
N ILE A 139 -1.24 -9.94 -2.18
CA ILE A 139 -0.83 -8.55 -2.39
C ILE A 139 -1.92 -7.84 -3.20
N TYR A 140 -2.24 -6.60 -2.84
CA TYR A 140 -3.16 -5.75 -3.58
C TYR A 140 -2.42 -4.57 -4.22
N ILE A 141 -2.64 -4.36 -5.52
CA ILE A 141 -2.07 -3.24 -6.29
C ILE A 141 -3.21 -2.51 -6.99
N TYR A 142 -3.35 -1.22 -6.71
CA TYR A 142 -4.35 -0.37 -7.37
C TYR A 142 -3.73 0.46 -8.49
N PHE A 143 -4.28 0.41 -9.70
CA PHE A 143 -3.90 1.27 -10.83
C PHE A 143 -4.97 2.35 -11.03
N ALA A 144 -4.61 3.58 -10.67
CA ALA A 144 -5.52 4.72 -10.60
C ALA A 144 -5.51 5.57 -11.88
N ASP A 145 -6.66 6.18 -12.17
CA ASP A 145 -6.85 7.17 -13.24
C ASP A 145 -6.67 8.63 -12.77
N SER A 146 -6.35 8.82 -11.49
CA SER A 146 -6.15 10.13 -10.86
C SER A 146 -4.72 10.25 -10.29
N PRO A 147 -4.08 11.43 -10.40
CA PRO A 147 -2.80 11.73 -9.74
C PRO A 147 -2.89 11.67 -8.21
N ALA A 148 -1.75 11.71 -7.54
CA ALA A 148 -1.73 11.87 -6.08
C ALA A 148 -2.08 13.32 -5.69
N GLU A 149 -2.68 13.49 -4.51
CA GLU A 149 -2.91 14.83 -3.95
C GLU A 149 -1.58 15.59 -3.81
N GLY A 150 -1.55 16.82 -4.33
CA GLY A 150 -0.37 17.70 -4.21
C GLY A 150 0.70 17.52 -5.27
N ASP A 151 0.48 16.67 -6.28
CA ASP A 151 1.35 16.56 -7.45
C ASP A 151 1.41 17.88 -8.24
N ASP A 152 2.62 18.34 -8.56
CA ASP A 152 2.87 19.43 -9.49
C ASP A 152 3.26 18.87 -10.87
N LEU A 153 2.23 18.51 -11.64
CA LEU A 153 2.40 17.95 -12.98
C LEU A 153 3.17 18.90 -13.91
N GLU A 154 3.03 20.22 -13.76
CA GLU A 154 3.71 21.21 -14.60
C GLU A 154 5.18 21.38 -14.18
N GLY A 155 5.46 21.43 -12.88
CA GLY A 155 6.80 21.55 -12.30
C GLY A 155 7.59 20.25 -12.20
N GLY A 156 7.00 19.11 -12.55
CA GLY A 156 7.67 17.80 -12.66
C GLY A 156 7.91 17.08 -11.33
N LEU A 157 7.32 17.58 -10.25
CA LEU A 157 7.28 16.90 -8.95
C LEU A 157 5.98 16.11 -8.88
N VAL A 158 6.08 14.79 -9.07
CA VAL A 158 4.91 13.93 -9.23
C VAL A 158 5.06 12.66 -8.41
N THR A 159 3.96 11.96 -8.17
CA THR A 159 3.97 10.68 -7.46
C THR A 159 3.52 9.60 -8.45
N LEU A 160 4.40 8.65 -8.72
CA LEU A 160 4.11 7.57 -9.67
C LEU A 160 3.45 6.37 -8.98
N GLY A 161 3.80 6.12 -7.73
CA GLY A 161 3.26 5.07 -6.90
C GLY A 161 3.52 5.33 -5.43
N ALA A 162 2.94 4.48 -4.58
CA ALA A 162 3.19 4.49 -3.16
C ALA A 162 2.86 3.14 -2.53
N VAL A 163 3.57 2.79 -1.47
CA VAL A 163 3.22 1.70 -0.56
C VAL A 163 2.69 2.26 0.75
N TYR A 164 1.57 1.71 1.21
CA TYR A 164 0.88 2.21 2.40
C TYR A 164 0.49 1.13 3.42
N ARG A 165 0.66 -0.15 3.08
CA ARG A 165 0.58 -1.30 3.99
C ARG A 165 1.57 -2.37 3.58
N ASN A 166 1.83 -3.33 4.46
CA ASN A 166 2.69 -4.50 4.21
C ASN A 166 2.30 -5.34 2.98
N THR A 167 1.07 -5.22 2.47
CA THR A 167 0.59 -5.96 1.29
C THR A 167 -0.22 -5.09 0.32
N SER A 168 -0.07 -3.76 0.39
CA SER A 168 -0.89 -2.84 -0.41
C SER A 168 -0.07 -1.69 -0.96
N MET A 169 -0.22 -1.47 -2.27
CA MET A 169 0.40 -0.37 -2.99
C MET A 169 -0.51 0.18 -4.09
N ILE A 170 -0.17 1.36 -4.58
CA ILE A 170 -0.86 2.06 -5.67
C ILE A 170 0.15 2.45 -6.75
N ILE A 171 -0.31 2.45 -8.00
CA ILE A 171 0.31 3.08 -9.15
C ILE A 171 -0.64 4.15 -9.67
N HIS A 172 -0.19 5.41 -9.72
CA HIS A 172 -0.90 6.50 -10.37
C HIS A 172 -0.69 6.41 -11.89
N GLU A 173 -1.37 5.46 -12.52
CA GLU A 173 -1.14 5.07 -13.92
C GLU A 173 -1.38 6.24 -14.89
N ILE A 174 -2.28 7.16 -14.57
CA ILE A 174 -2.41 8.41 -15.34
C ILE A 174 -1.13 9.24 -15.34
N THR A 175 -0.42 9.29 -14.22
CA THR A 175 0.83 10.05 -14.04
C THR A 175 1.97 9.32 -14.74
N VAL A 176 2.06 7.99 -14.61
CA VAL A 176 3.00 7.14 -15.35
C VAL A 176 2.90 7.37 -16.87
N ARG A 177 1.68 7.31 -17.42
CA ARG A 177 1.44 7.55 -18.86
C ARG A 177 1.81 8.95 -19.31
N LYS A 178 1.43 9.97 -18.53
CA LYS A 178 1.78 11.36 -18.80
C LYS A 178 3.30 11.54 -18.77
N LEU A 179 4.00 10.87 -17.86
CA LEU A 179 5.44 10.93 -17.76
C LEU A 179 6.12 10.27 -18.95
N ALA A 180 5.75 9.03 -19.28
CA ALA A 180 6.29 8.31 -20.43
C ALA A 180 6.12 9.11 -21.73
N ALA A 181 4.95 9.73 -21.93
CA ALA A 181 4.66 10.56 -23.10
C ALA A 181 5.56 11.80 -23.27
N ARG A 182 6.37 12.17 -22.26
CA ARG A 182 7.34 13.28 -22.35
C ARG A 182 8.61 12.92 -23.11
N SER A 183 8.91 11.63 -23.30
CA SER A 183 10.11 11.17 -24.01
C SER A 183 9.74 10.19 -25.12
N SER A 184 10.21 10.44 -26.34
CA SER A 184 9.95 9.55 -27.48
C SER A 184 10.78 8.26 -27.46
N SER A 185 11.75 8.17 -26.54
CA SER A 185 12.63 7.01 -26.38
C SER A 185 12.24 6.10 -25.21
N ILE A 186 11.24 6.49 -24.42
CA ILE A 186 10.76 5.73 -23.27
C ILE A 186 9.35 5.25 -23.56
N ASN A 187 9.09 3.98 -23.33
CA ASN A 187 7.75 3.44 -23.47
C ASN A 187 7.00 3.46 -22.13
N ASN A 188 5.67 3.33 -22.19
CA ASN A 188 4.85 3.27 -20.98
C ASN A 188 5.24 2.08 -20.10
N GLU A 189 5.49 0.92 -20.71
CA GLU A 189 5.87 -0.29 -19.99
C GLU A 189 7.19 -0.14 -19.20
N ASP A 190 8.12 0.71 -19.66
CA ASP A 190 9.40 0.91 -18.98
C ASP A 190 9.22 1.73 -17.70
N VAL A 191 8.39 2.78 -17.75
CA VAL A 191 8.04 3.59 -16.57
C VAL A 191 7.19 2.76 -15.60
N GLU A 192 6.17 2.09 -16.12
CA GLU A 192 5.26 1.23 -15.33
C GLU A 192 6.05 0.14 -14.59
N THR A 193 6.98 -0.55 -15.27
CA THR A 193 7.84 -1.58 -14.67
C THR A 193 8.77 -1.01 -13.61
N ALA A 194 9.40 0.14 -13.89
CA ALA A 194 10.31 0.77 -12.92
C ALA A 194 9.55 1.20 -11.67
N THR A 195 8.38 1.83 -11.82
CA THR A 195 7.54 2.22 -10.67
C THR A 195 7.08 1.00 -9.89
N LEU A 196 6.55 -0.03 -10.56
CA LEU A 196 6.12 -1.25 -9.89
C LEU A 196 7.23 -1.91 -9.09
N ASN A 197 8.39 -2.12 -9.70
CA ASN A 197 9.50 -2.81 -9.03
C ASN A 197 10.08 -1.96 -7.89
N HIS A 198 10.08 -0.63 -8.03
CA HIS A 198 10.50 0.30 -6.98
C HIS A 198 9.58 0.21 -5.76
N GLU A 199 8.28 0.41 -5.95
CA GLU A 199 7.31 0.32 -4.86
C GLU A 199 7.32 -1.09 -4.25
N PHE A 200 7.45 -2.14 -5.07
CA PHE A 200 7.55 -3.49 -4.52
C PHE A 200 8.87 -3.73 -3.76
N GLY A 201 9.94 -2.98 -4.08
CA GLY A 201 11.15 -2.93 -3.27
C GLY A 201 10.88 -2.44 -1.84
N HIS A 202 9.97 -1.49 -1.66
CA HIS A 202 9.49 -1.11 -0.33
C HIS A 202 8.74 -2.24 0.38
N LEU A 203 7.97 -3.05 -0.36
CA LEU A 203 7.38 -4.27 0.20
C LEU A 203 8.42 -5.34 0.56
N PHE A 204 9.58 -5.37 -0.10
CA PHE A 204 10.74 -6.17 0.32
C PHE A 204 11.45 -5.63 1.57
N GLY A 205 11.01 -4.51 2.13
CA GLY A 205 11.60 -3.86 3.31
C GLY A 205 12.66 -2.81 2.98
N LEU A 206 12.94 -2.58 1.68
CA LEU A 206 13.96 -1.64 1.23
C LEU A 206 13.42 -0.20 1.19
N VAL A 207 14.22 0.84 1.35
CA VAL A 207 15.48 0.86 2.11
C VAL A 207 15.14 1.26 3.53
N ASN A 208 15.62 0.48 4.52
CA ASN A 208 15.41 0.79 5.94
C ASN A 208 13.92 1.02 6.30
N LEU A 209 13.01 0.27 5.66
CA LEU A 209 11.56 0.42 5.77
C LEU A 209 10.93 -0.94 6.11
N GLY A 210 11.09 -1.35 7.37
CA GLY A 210 10.64 -2.66 7.88
C GLY A 210 11.78 -3.68 8.02
N THR A 211 12.89 -3.49 7.30
CA THR A 211 14.11 -4.30 7.43
C THR A 211 15.33 -3.41 7.60
N ASP A 212 16.19 -3.74 8.56
CA ASP A 212 17.46 -3.04 8.75
C ASP A 212 18.39 -3.26 7.54
N MET A 213 19.07 -2.19 7.13
CA MET A 213 20.11 -2.29 6.12
C MET A 213 21.33 -3.06 6.65
N VAL A 214 22.03 -3.78 5.78
CA VAL A 214 23.29 -4.45 6.11
C VAL A 214 24.44 -3.45 6.15
N ASN A 215 24.53 -2.58 5.15
CA ASN A 215 25.43 -1.42 5.12
C ASN A 215 24.60 -0.16 4.94
N ASP A 216 25.13 0.99 5.38
CA ASP A 216 24.45 2.26 5.19
C ASP A 216 24.40 2.66 3.71
N HIS A 217 23.19 2.71 3.15
CA HIS A 217 22.93 3.17 1.79
C HIS A 217 21.61 3.95 1.67
N GLU A 218 21.02 4.40 2.79
CA GLU A 218 19.83 5.25 2.76
C GLU A 218 20.18 6.66 2.27
N SER A 219 19.34 7.27 1.44
CA SER A 219 19.42 8.70 1.13
C SER A 219 18.75 9.54 2.22
N GLU A 220 19.07 10.82 2.23
CA GLU A 220 18.51 11.78 3.20
C GLU A 220 17.81 12.92 2.46
N SER A 221 16.70 13.39 3.03
CA SER A 221 15.94 14.55 2.55
C SER A 221 15.63 15.51 3.69
N GLU A 222 15.37 16.78 3.36
CA GLU A 222 14.99 17.79 4.36
C GLU A 222 13.52 17.60 4.78
N ASN A 223 13.28 17.45 6.08
CA ASN A 223 11.93 17.45 6.66
C ASN A 223 11.34 18.88 6.79
N GLU A 224 10.14 18.99 7.37
CA GLU A 224 9.44 20.28 7.59
C GLU A 224 10.25 21.30 8.38
N ASP A 225 11.04 20.83 9.33
CA ASP A 225 11.88 21.63 10.20
C ASP A 225 13.23 21.99 9.56
N GLY A 226 13.51 21.45 8.36
CA GLY A 226 14.74 21.65 7.62
C GLY A 226 15.90 20.76 8.09
N GLU A 227 15.62 19.68 8.79
CA GLU A 227 16.60 18.68 9.21
C GLU A 227 16.72 17.58 8.15
N LEU A 228 17.95 17.11 7.91
CA LEU A 228 18.19 15.95 7.05
C LEU A 228 17.83 14.67 7.81
N VAL A 229 16.92 13.89 7.23
CA VAL A 229 16.46 12.60 7.77
C VAL A 229 16.45 11.55 6.66
N GLY A 230 16.62 10.28 7.04
CA GLY A 230 16.54 9.16 6.10
C GLY A 230 15.20 9.12 5.37
N ASP A 231 15.25 9.04 4.04
CA ASP A 231 14.08 9.16 3.17
C ASP A 231 13.59 7.81 2.61
N LYS A 232 14.12 6.69 3.12
CA LYS A 232 13.75 5.32 2.74
C LYS A 232 14.08 4.92 1.30
N HIS A 233 14.92 5.70 0.62
CA HIS A 233 15.43 5.39 -0.71
C HIS A 233 16.92 5.06 -0.67
N CYS A 234 17.43 4.47 -1.75
CA CYS A 234 18.84 4.15 -1.89
C CYS A 234 19.64 5.36 -2.38
N ASN A 235 20.83 5.55 -1.83
CA ASN A 235 21.79 6.58 -2.23
C ASN A 235 22.79 6.13 -3.31
N GLN A 236 22.73 4.87 -3.74
CA GLN A 236 23.66 4.29 -4.72
C GLN A 236 23.29 4.65 -6.16
N ASP A 237 24.29 5.05 -6.95
CA ASP A 237 24.10 5.57 -8.31
C ASP A 237 23.51 4.54 -9.28
N GLY A 238 22.33 4.84 -9.82
CA GLY A 238 21.62 3.98 -10.77
C GLY A 238 20.89 2.79 -10.15
N CYS A 239 20.76 2.74 -8.82
CA CYS A 239 19.87 1.81 -8.14
C CYS A 239 18.40 2.07 -8.52
N LEU A 240 17.61 1.01 -8.67
CA LEU A 240 16.16 1.12 -8.83
C LEU A 240 15.50 1.85 -7.65
N MET A 241 15.99 1.67 -6.43
CA MET A 241 15.40 2.25 -5.21
C MET A 241 15.79 3.71 -4.95
N ARG A 242 16.38 4.43 -5.90
CA ARG A 242 16.65 5.86 -5.72
C ARG A 242 15.37 6.69 -5.86
N ALA A 243 15.24 7.75 -5.05
CA ALA A 243 14.19 8.77 -5.22
C ALA A 243 14.43 9.71 -6.43
N GLU A 244 15.71 9.81 -6.85
CA GLU A 244 16.38 10.99 -7.41
C GLU A 244 15.55 12.29 -7.51
N LEU A 245 15.90 13.27 -6.68
CA LEU A 245 15.84 14.70 -7.01
C LEU A 245 17.25 15.27 -6.84
N GLN A 246 18.09 15.18 -7.89
CA GLN A 246 19.34 15.97 -7.95
C GLN A 246 19.47 16.71 -9.27
N PHE A 247 19.12 18.00 -9.25
CA PHE A 247 19.44 18.94 -10.31
C PHE A 247 20.87 19.49 -10.13
N GLY A 248 21.86 18.98 -10.88
CA GLY A 248 23.10 19.73 -11.17
C GLY A 248 22.82 20.77 -12.27
N SER A 249 23.44 21.96 -12.36
CA SER A 249 24.74 22.43 -11.93
C SER A 249 24.74 23.97 -11.97
N ASN A 250 25.15 24.63 -10.87
CA ASN A 250 25.53 26.06 -10.67
C ASN A 250 25.04 26.70 -9.35
N SER A 251 24.49 25.94 -8.41
CA SER A 251 24.24 26.47 -7.06
C SER A 251 25.37 26.11 -6.12
N VAL A 252 26.25 27.08 -5.88
CA VAL A 252 26.90 27.25 -4.59
C VAL A 252 25.81 27.14 -3.52
N LEU A 253 25.96 26.17 -2.60
CA LEU A 253 24.96 25.64 -1.65
C LEU A 253 23.90 24.72 -2.28
N GLY A 254 24.03 23.42 -1.99
CA GLY A 254 22.99 22.42 -2.18
C GLY A 254 21.77 22.76 -1.33
N LYS A 255 20.74 23.29 -1.98
CA LYS A 255 19.39 23.35 -1.43
C LYS A 255 18.52 22.47 -2.30
N SER A 256 18.14 21.32 -1.76
CA SER A 256 16.99 20.58 -2.27
C SER A 256 15.78 21.52 -2.19
N ARG A 257 14.83 21.43 -3.13
CA ARG A 257 13.53 22.07 -2.91
C ARG A 257 12.92 21.37 -1.71
N LYS A 258 12.35 22.15 -0.78
CA LYS A 258 11.50 21.65 0.30
C LYS A 258 10.65 20.53 -0.28
N MET A 259 10.75 19.32 0.29
CA MET A 259 9.62 18.42 0.18
C MET A 259 8.44 19.24 0.71
N SER A 260 7.44 19.47 -0.14
CA SER A 260 6.15 19.84 0.40
C SER A 260 5.77 18.65 1.26
N ALA A 261 6.01 18.77 2.55
CA ALA A 261 5.60 17.80 3.53
C ALA A 261 4.07 17.90 3.65
N LYS A 262 3.41 17.37 2.64
CA LYS A 262 1.98 17.13 2.67
C LYS A 262 1.71 15.65 2.56
N THR A 263 2.60 14.82 3.11
CA THR A 263 2.44 13.37 3.18
C THR A 263 2.89 12.81 4.52
N VAL A 264 2.72 13.59 5.60
CA VAL A 264 2.37 12.99 6.89
C VAL A 264 0.87 12.75 6.83
N TYR A 265 0.45 11.51 6.60
CA TYR A 265 -0.97 11.20 6.64
C TYR A 265 -1.43 11.03 8.09
N GLU A 266 -2.67 11.41 8.35
CA GLU A 266 -3.32 11.13 9.62
C GLU A 266 -3.28 9.62 9.92
N ASP A 267 -3.25 9.24 11.20
CA ASP A 267 -3.11 7.87 11.71
C ASP A 267 -1.74 7.17 11.56
N GLY A 268 -0.66 7.91 11.27
CA GLY A 268 0.71 7.38 11.35
C GLY A 268 1.14 6.54 10.14
N VAL A 269 0.40 6.65 9.03
CA VAL A 269 0.81 6.09 7.74
C VAL A 269 1.56 7.18 6.96
N THR A 270 2.75 6.88 6.46
CA THR A 270 3.55 7.79 5.63
C THR A 270 3.67 7.16 4.25
N SER A 271 3.18 7.82 3.18
CA SER A 271 3.53 7.39 1.81
C SER A 271 5.01 7.69 1.61
N GLY A 272 5.80 6.63 1.51
CA GLY A 272 7.26 6.74 1.54
C GLY A 272 7.91 7.31 0.28
N CYS A 273 7.17 7.64 -0.78
CA CYS A 273 7.78 7.90 -2.09
C CYS A 273 7.21 9.15 -2.79
N ILE A 274 8.08 10.09 -3.12
CA ILE A 274 7.84 11.15 -4.13
C ILE A 274 8.98 11.03 -5.14
N LEU A 275 8.67 10.57 -6.36
CA LEU A 275 9.65 10.43 -7.43
C LEU A 275 9.64 11.64 -8.34
N SER A 276 10.78 12.30 -8.56
CA SER A 276 10.82 13.25 -9.66
C SER A 276 10.60 12.53 -10.98
N GLY A 277 9.56 12.92 -11.72
CA GLY A 277 9.33 12.37 -13.05
C GLY A 277 10.55 12.58 -13.96
N GLU A 278 11.23 13.72 -13.86
CA GLU A 278 12.46 13.96 -14.63
C GLU A 278 13.57 12.96 -14.33
N SER A 279 13.74 12.59 -13.06
CA SER A 279 14.80 11.66 -12.67
C SER A 279 14.51 10.24 -13.11
N VAL A 280 13.27 9.80 -13.01
CA VAL A 280 12.83 8.51 -13.56
C VAL A 280 13.10 8.47 -15.07
N LEU A 281 12.74 9.52 -15.81
CA LEU A 281 13.04 9.61 -17.24
C LEU A 281 14.54 9.56 -17.52
N ARG A 282 15.37 10.32 -16.81
CA ARG A 282 16.83 10.30 -17.00
C ARG A 282 17.44 8.93 -16.70
N MET A 283 16.96 8.27 -15.65
CA MET A 283 17.38 6.91 -15.29
C MET A 283 17.05 5.94 -16.42
N LEU A 284 15.83 5.97 -16.94
CA LEU A 284 15.38 5.10 -18.04
C LEU A 284 16.09 5.42 -19.36
N GLU A 285 16.33 6.68 -19.70
CA GLU A 285 17.10 7.09 -20.88
C GLU A 285 18.54 6.57 -20.80
N LYS A 286 19.16 6.63 -19.62
CA LYS A 286 20.51 6.09 -19.39
C LYS A 286 20.56 4.57 -19.56
N GLN A 287 19.53 3.83 -19.16
CA GLN A 287 19.46 2.38 -19.36
C GLN A 287 19.18 2.01 -20.81
N THR A 288 18.27 2.73 -21.46
CA THR A 288 17.96 2.59 -22.89
C THR A 288 19.22 2.79 -23.74
N ALA A 289 20.01 3.82 -23.42
CA ALA A 289 21.29 4.09 -24.08
C ALA A 289 22.33 2.97 -23.88
N LYS A 290 22.22 2.19 -22.80
CA LYS A 290 23.06 1.02 -22.52
C LYS A 290 22.50 -0.29 -23.10
N GLY A 291 21.31 -0.27 -23.71
CA GLY A 291 20.62 -1.45 -24.21
C GLY A 291 20.14 -2.40 -23.10
N VAL A 292 19.91 -1.87 -21.90
CA VAL A 292 19.40 -2.64 -20.75
C VAL A 292 17.88 -2.43 -20.66
N ALA A 293 17.13 -3.51 -20.51
CA ALA A 293 15.66 -3.51 -20.58
C ALA A 293 14.96 -3.12 -19.26
N SER A 294 15.69 -3.03 -18.14
CA SER A 294 15.13 -2.66 -16.84
C SER A 294 16.17 -1.98 -15.94
N VAL A 295 15.70 -1.22 -14.96
CA VAL A 295 16.55 -0.67 -13.91
C VAL A 295 16.70 -1.73 -12.82
N ALA A 296 17.94 -2.09 -12.49
CA ALA A 296 18.24 -3.12 -11.50
C ALA A 296 18.47 -2.53 -10.10
N LEU A 297 18.35 -3.37 -9.07
CA LEU A 297 18.80 -3.03 -7.73
C LEU A 297 20.33 -2.95 -7.68
N ASP A 298 20.85 -2.02 -6.89
CA ASP A 298 22.27 -1.96 -6.58
C ASP A 298 22.68 -3.12 -5.64
N PRO A 299 23.95 -3.59 -5.67
CA PRO A 299 24.42 -4.64 -4.77
C PRO A 299 24.12 -4.44 -3.28
N GLU A 300 24.04 -3.20 -2.78
CA GLU A 300 23.68 -2.96 -1.37
C GLU A 300 22.22 -3.31 -1.06
N CYS A 301 21.27 -2.92 -1.93
CA CYS A 301 19.86 -3.35 -1.81
C CYS A 301 19.71 -4.87 -1.96
N ILE A 302 20.50 -5.51 -2.83
CA ILE A 302 20.51 -6.97 -2.98
C ILE A 302 21.04 -7.65 -1.71
N LEU A 303 22.02 -7.04 -1.05
CA LEU A 303 22.57 -7.55 0.21
C LEU A 303 21.51 -7.55 1.32
N ASP A 304 20.70 -6.50 1.40
CA ASP A 304 19.56 -6.40 2.33
C ASP A 304 18.51 -7.48 2.05
N ILE A 305 18.13 -7.67 0.78
CA ILE A 305 17.19 -8.73 0.36
C ILE A 305 17.68 -10.10 0.85
N ARG A 306 18.97 -10.41 0.66
CA ARG A 306 19.57 -11.68 1.12
C ARG A 306 19.59 -11.81 2.62
N ALA A 307 19.93 -10.74 3.33
CA ALA A 307 19.92 -10.72 4.78
C ALA A 307 18.50 -10.95 5.34
N ASN A 308 17.48 -10.55 4.59
CA ASN A 308 16.08 -10.76 4.94
C ASN A 308 15.45 -12.02 4.29
N GLY A 309 16.25 -12.96 3.79
CA GLY A 309 15.79 -14.28 3.35
C GLY A 309 15.35 -14.40 1.89
N GLY A 310 15.66 -13.39 1.05
CA GLY A 310 15.55 -13.46 -0.41
C GLY A 310 16.78 -14.04 -1.10
N ARG A 311 16.82 -13.95 -2.43
CA ARG A 311 17.90 -14.50 -3.30
C ARG A 311 19.09 -13.56 -3.48
#